data_AF-A0A7X1DF01-F1
#
_entry.id   AF-A0A7X1DF01-F1
#
_cell.length_a   1.000
_cell.length_b   1.000
_cell.length_c   1.000
_cell.angle_alpha   90.00
_cell.angle_beta   90.00
_cell.angle_gamma   90.00
#
_symmetry.space_group_name_H-M   'P 1'
#
loop_
_entity.id
_entity.type
_entity.pdbx_description
1 polymer ?
#
loop_
_entity_poly.entity_id
_entity_poly.type
_entity_poly.pdbx_seq_one_letter_code
_entity_poly.pdbx_strand_id
1 'polypeptide(L)'
;MFYFINSNENAKDTLKLKDIYEVMKGDKKQNFSIELKKIIILLLGLLFPVLMVCSFAIELAGGSFIIANSIVIIAELLIIILMCHQFFKAYPPFLRNYGYKTYCYSIAKLAYISYFAVGLGMTKGNYIINFSVFLLTILVFLYLYNKVEKNMILEEINKTFNQNYKTSKELTIMLRISGFLAVIALVGMQFYRMNKSWIMPLTGANEAATSSVLDDMIGIVFGVPLLLLITLIPTFFLFKANLFVRGKVIEKYAEEFRRTTNFTEKEWYGEK
;
A
#
# COMPACT_ATOMS: atom_id res chain seq x y z
N MET A 1 -12.02 5.20 -17.07
CA MET A 1 -10.88 4.28 -17.36
C MET A 1 -11.32 2.89 -17.86
N PHE A 2 -12.61 2.53 -17.91
CA PHE A 2 -13.07 1.23 -18.46
C PHE A 2 -13.83 1.35 -19.81
N TYR A 3 -13.65 2.48 -20.48
CA TYR A 3 -14.10 2.72 -21.85
C TYR A 3 -13.22 1.98 -22.89
N PHE A 4 -12.20 1.22 -22.46
CA PHE A 4 -11.11 0.74 -23.32
C PHE A 4 -11.22 -0.71 -23.81
N ILE A 5 -12.27 -1.44 -23.39
CA ILE A 5 -12.56 -2.79 -23.91
C ILE A 5 -13.72 -2.63 -24.89
N ASN A 6 -13.36 -2.60 -26.18
CA ASN A 6 -14.23 -2.19 -27.29
C ASN A 6 -15.43 -3.11 -27.55
N SER A 7 -15.47 -4.33 -27.01
CA SER A 7 -16.63 -5.21 -27.13
C SER A 7 -16.64 -6.30 -26.05
N ASN A 8 -17.84 -6.80 -25.73
CA ASN A 8 -18.04 -8.00 -24.90
C ASN A 8 -17.35 -9.24 -25.52
N GLU A 9 -17.39 -9.38 -26.84
CA GLU A 9 -16.76 -10.50 -27.56
C GLU A 9 -15.25 -10.58 -27.29
N ASN A 10 -14.54 -9.45 -27.38
CA ASN A 10 -13.12 -9.39 -27.03
C ASN A 10 -12.85 -9.78 -25.56
N ALA A 11 -13.78 -9.48 -24.65
CA ALA A 11 -13.64 -9.86 -23.25
C ALA A 11 -13.82 -11.37 -23.04
N LYS A 12 -14.77 -11.99 -23.74
CA LYS A 12 -15.05 -13.44 -23.67
C LYS A 12 -13.95 -14.29 -24.31
N ASP A 13 -13.42 -13.85 -25.45
CA ASP A 13 -12.35 -14.57 -26.14
C ASP A 13 -11.03 -14.56 -25.34
N THR A 14 -10.85 -13.51 -24.54
CA THR A 14 -9.63 -13.29 -23.75
C THR A 14 -9.71 -13.90 -22.35
N LEU A 15 -10.83 -13.74 -21.65
CA LEU A 15 -10.99 -14.20 -20.26
C LEU A 15 -11.57 -15.62 -20.21
N LYS A 16 -10.82 -16.54 -19.59
CA LYS A 16 -11.23 -17.94 -19.46
C LYS A 16 -12.03 -18.14 -18.17
N LEU A 17 -12.82 -19.22 -18.12
CA LEU A 17 -13.54 -19.67 -16.91
C LEU A 17 -12.65 -19.70 -15.66
N LYS A 18 -11.41 -20.17 -15.79
CA LYS A 18 -10.43 -20.17 -14.69
C LYS A 18 -10.20 -18.78 -14.07
N ASP A 19 -10.21 -17.74 -14.89
CA ASP A 19 -9.96 -16.36 -14.46
C ASP A 19 -11.17 -15.82 -13.67
N ILE A 20 -12.38 -16.22 -14.05
CA ILE A 20 -13.62 -15.92 -13.30
C ILE A 20 -13.58 -16.60 -11.92
N TYR A 21 -13.25 -17.89 -11.88
CA TYR A 21 -13.13 -18.63 -10.62
C TYR A 21 -12.03 -18.06 -9.71
N GLU A 22 -10.90 -17.64 -10.27
CA GLU A 22 -9.81 -17.00 -9.52
C GLU A 22 -10.25 -15.68 -8.88
N VAL A 23 -10.96 -14.84 -9.63
CA VAL A 23 -11.45 -13.54 -9.14
C VAL A 23 -12.55 -13.71 -8.08
N MET A 24 -13.39 -14.75 -8.18
CA MET A 24 -14.44 -15.05 -7.21
C MET A 24 -13.91 -15.76 -5.95
N LYS A 25 -13.24 -16.90 -6.11
CA LYS A 25 -12.89 -17.82 -5.01
C LYS A 25 -11.40 -17.78 -4.63
N GLY A 26 -10.54 -17.29 -5.52
CA GLY A 26 -9.08 -17.38 -5.35
C GLY A 26 -8.58 -18.83 -5.47
N ASP A 27 -7.38 -19.10 -4.94
CA ASP A 27 -6.80 -20.44 -4.98
C ASP A 27 -7.65 -21.47 -4.21
N LYS A 28 -7.78 -22.68 -4.78
CA LYS A 28 -8.60 -23.78 -4.21
C LYS A 28 -8.08 -24.35 -2.88
N LYS A 29 -6.83 -24.06 -2.48
CA LYS A 29 -6.18 -24.58 -1.25
C LYS A 29 -6.05 -23.49 -0.18
N GLN A 30 -7.15 -23.06 0.42
CA GLN A 30 -7.10 -22.07 1.51
C GLN A 30 -7.48 -22.70 2.86
N ASN A 31 -6.54 -22.70 3.81
CA ASN A 31 -6.75 -23.25 5.16
C ASN A 31 -7.66 -22.38 6.04
N PHE A 32 -7.84 -21.10 5.70
CA PHE A 32 -8.62 -20.13 6.49
C PHE A 32 -9.63 -19.38 5.62
N SER A 33 -10.77 -19.02 6.21
CA SER A 33 -11.80 -18.21 5.55
C SER A 33 -11.27 -16.80 5.23
N ILE A 34 -11.83 -16.19 4.19
CA ILE A 34 -11.45 -14.83 3.78
C ILE A 34 -11.73 -13.82 4.89
N GLU A 35 -12.83 -13.97 5.63
CA GLU A 35 -13.15 -13.08 6.77
C GLU A 35 -12.12 -13.18 7.90
N LEU A 36 -11.69 -14.40 8.26
CA LEU A 36 -10.64 -14.58 9.28
C LEU A 36 -9.33 -13.93 8.83
N LYS A 37 -8.97 -14.06 7.55
CA LYS A 37 -7.80 -13.37 6.98
C LYS A 37 -7.96 -11.85 7.00
N LYS A 38 -9.16 -11.31 6.71
CA LYS A 38 -9.42 -9.87 6.79
C LYS A 38 -9.18 -9.34 8.21
N ILE A 39 -9.64 -10.09 9.22
CA ILE A 39 -9.43 -9.75 10.64
C ILE A 39 -7.95 -9.76 10.98
N ILE A 40 -7.19 -10.81 10.62
CA ILE A 40 -5.75 -10.88 10.87
C ILE A 40 -5.03 -9.69 10.23
N ILE A 41 -5.33 -9.39 8.97
CA ILE A 41 -4.72 -8.27 8.25
C ILE A 41 -5.10 -6.92 8.88
N LEU A 42 -6.33 -6.77 9.39
CA LEU A 42 -6.73 -5.56 10.12
C LEU A 42 -5.87 -5.38 11.36
N LEU A 43 -5.77 -6.41 12.19
CA LEU A 43 -5.02 -6.37 13.45
C LEU A 43 -3.54 -6.05 13.21
N LEU A 44 -2.93 -6.68 12.21
CA LEU A 44 -1.55 -6.37 11.81
C LEU A 44 -1.41 -4.93 11.28
N GLY A 45 -2.38 -4.45 10.51
CA GLY A 45 -2.38 -3.09 9.97
C GLY A 45 -2.56 -2.01 11.03
N LEU A 46 -3.42 -2.25 12.02
CA LEU A 46 -3.72 -1.32 13.12
C LEU A 46 -2.61 -1.22 14.16
N LEU A 47 -1.72 -2.22 14.24
CA LEU A 47 -0.62 -2.23 15.20
C LEU A 47 0.19 -0.93 15.15
N PHE A 48 0.56 -0.47 13.95
CA PHE A 48 1.38 0.74 13.80
C PHE A 48 0.64 2.03 14.20
N PRO A 49 -0.53 2.39 13.62
CA PRO A 49 -1.25 3.59 14.01
C PRO A 49 -1.57 3.67 15.50
N VAL A 50 -1.97 2.55 16.11
CA VAL A 50 -2.35 2.50 17.52
C VAL A 50 -1.15 2.74 18.44
N LEU A 51 -0.03 2.06 18.19
CA LEU A 51 1.21 2.30 18.96
C LEU A 51 1.66 3.75 18.85
N MET A 52 1.43 4.39 17.70
CA MET A 52 1.79 5.79 17.49
C MET A 52 0.93 6.76 18.25
N VAL A 53 -0.40 6.58 18.22
CA VAL A 53 -1.32 7.38 19.05
C VAL A 53 -0.89 7.30 20.52
N CYS A 54 -0.54 6.11 21.02
CA CYS A 54 -0.04 5.94 22.37
C CYS A 54 1.28 6.69 22.63
N SER A 55 2.25 6.59 21.72
CA SER A 55 3.55 7.29 21.85
C SER A 55 3.37 8.81 21.92
N PHE A 56 2.60 9.40 21.01
CA PHE A 56 2.36 10.85 20.98
C PHE A 56 1.52 11.32 22.18
N ALA A 57 0.58 10.51 22.66
CA ALA A 57 -0.21 10.84 23.85
C ALA A 57 0.66 10.90 25.12
N ILE A 58 1.65 10.01 25.25
CA ILE A 58 2.61 10.03 26.37
C ILE A 58 3.46 11.30 26.32
N GLU A 59 3.97 11.68 25.14
CA GLU A 59 4.73 12.92 24.98
C GLU A 59 3.89 14.17 25.28
N LEU A 60 2.62 14.18 24.86
CA LEU A 60 1.67 15.26 25.15
C LEU A 60 1.45 15.44 26.66
N ALA A 61 1.35 14.35 27.41
CA ALA A 61 1.19 14.39 28.87
C ALA A 61 2.43 14.92 29.60
N GLY A 62 3.62 14.84 28.97
CA GLY A 62 4.89 15.36 29.49
C GLY A 62 5.12 16.86 29.27
N GLY A 63 4.18 17.59 28.65
CA GLY A 63 4.19 19.05 28.52
C GLY A 63 4.99 19.62 27.34
N SER A 64 5.53 18.79 26.44
CA SER A 64 6.21 19.26 25.23
C SER A 64 5.25 19.40 24.04
N PHE A 65 5.47 20.43 23.21
CA PHE A 65 4.86 20.65 21.87
C PHE A 65 3.40 20.17 21.67
N ILE A 66 2.48 20.73 22.47
CA ILE A 66 1.04 20.37 22.51
C ILE A 66 0.37 20.35 21.12
N ILE A 67 0.64 21.34 20.27
CA ILE A 67 -0.03 21.51 18.97
C ILE A 67 0.44 20.47 17.95
N ALA A 68 1.75 20.20 17.87
CA ALA A 68 2.32 19.26 16.91
C ALA A 68 1.80 17.84 17.17
N ASN A 69 1.89 17.40 18.42
CA ASN A 69 1.44 16.07 18.83
C ASN A 69 -0.07 15.89 18.63
N SER A 70 -0.88 16.92 18.89
CA SER A 70 -2.32 16.87 18.65
C SER A 70 -2.67 16.64 17.17
N ILE A 71 -1.96 17.32 16.25
CA ILE A 71 -2.18 17.15 14.81
C ILE A 71 -1.86 15.73 14.35
N VAL A 72 -0.76 15.15 14.85
CA VAL A 72 -0.37 13.78 14.48
C VAL A 72 -1.36 12.76 15.02
N ILE A 73 -1.79 12.91 16.27
CA ILE A 73 -2.82 12.06 16.87
C ILE A 73 -4.10 12.10 16.02
N ILE A 74 -4.55 13.28 15.58
CA ILE A 74 -5.73 13.41 14.71
C ILE A 74 -5.49 12.68 13.37
N ALA A 75 -4.32 12.85 12.75
CA ALA A 75 -4.00 12.19 11.49
C ALA A 75 -4.00 10.65 11.62
N GLU A 76 -3.42 10.10 12.68
CA GLU A 76 -3.40 8.66 12.95
C GLU A 76 -4.81 8.12 13.26
N LEU A 77 -5.63 8.87 14.00
CA LEU A 77 -7.03 8.51 14.23
C LEU A 77 -7.82 8.47 12.92
N LEU A 78 -7.58 9.42 12.00
CA LEU A 78 -8.18 9.38 10.66
C LEU A 78 -7.74 8.13 9.88
N ILE A 79 -6.46 7.73 9.96
CA ILE A 79 -5.97 6.50 9.34
C ILE A 79 -6.69 5.28 9.91
N ILE A 80 -6.85 5.19 11.24
CA ILE A 80 -7.58 4.11 11.92
C ILE A 80 -9.04 4.06 11.43
N ILE A 81 -9.72 5.21 11.39
CA ILE A 81 -11.10 5.30 10.90
C ILE A 81 -11.19 4.80 9.44
N LEU A 82 -10.25 5.19 8.58
CA LEU A 82 -10.19 4.74 7.19
C LEU A 82 -9.95 3.23 7.09
N MET A 83 -9.07 2.65 7.92
CA MET A 83 -8.85 1.20 7.97
C MET A 83 -10.12 0.46 8.40
N CYS A 84 -10.80 0.94 9.45
CA CYS A 84 -12.07 0.38 9.91
C CYS A 84 -13.14 0.49 8.83
N HIS A 85 -13.26 1.63 8.15
CA HIS A 85 -14.18 1.80 7.03
C HIS A 85 -13.92 0.77 5.91
N GLN A 86 -12.66 0.53 5.56
CA GLN A 86 -12.30 -0.50 4.57
C GLN A 86 -12.61 -1.92 5.03
N PHE A 87 -12.52 -2.19 6.34
CA PHE A 87 -12.88 -3.49 6.91
C PHE A 87 -14.37 -3.78 6.80
N PHE A 88 -15.20 -2.82 7.21
CA PHE A 88 -16.66 -2.91 7.15
C PHE A 88 -17.23 -2.79 5.74
N LYS A 89 -16.41 -2.36 4.77
CA LYS A 89 -16.81 -2.35 3.36
C LYS A 89 -17.21 -3.76 2.94
N ALA A 90 -18.51 -3.93 2.70
CA ALA A 90 -19.05 -5.14 2.12
C ALA A 90 -18.56 -5.24 0.67
N TYR A 91 -17.86 -6.33 0.37
CA TYR A 91 -17.55 -6.68 -1.02
C TYR A 91 -18.62 -7.65 -1.47
N PRO A 92 -19.13 -7.50 -2.72
CA PRO A 92 -20.11 -8.42 -3.23
C PRO A 92 -19.60 -9.87 -3.17
N PRO A 93 -20.50 -10.87 -3.07
CA PRO A 93 -20.12 -12.27 -3.15
C PRO A 93 -19.42 -12.61 -4.47
N PHE A 94 -19.89 -12.05 -5.59
CA PHE A 94 -19.11 -12.01 -6.83
C PHE A 94 -17.87 -11.14 -6.62
N LEU A 95 -16.71 -11.62 -7.07
CA LEU A 95 -15.41 -10.96 -6.90
C LEU A 95 -14.88 -10.94 -5.45
N ARG A 96 -15.34 -11.84 -4.56
CA ARG A 96 -14.91 -11.88 -3.15
C ARG A 96 -13.39 -11.92 -2.97
N ASN A 97 -12.65 -12.72 -3.76
CA ASN A 97 -11.19 -12.73 -3.70
C ASN A 97 -10.56 -11.41 -4.18
N TYR A 98 -11.11 -10.81 -5.24
CA TYR A 98 -10.71 -9.46 -5.67
C TYR A 98 -10.96 -8.39 -4.60
N GLY A 99 -12.13 -8.41 -3.96
CA GLY A 99 -12.45 -7.54 -2.84
C GLY A 99 -11.47 -7.71 -1.68
N TYR A 100 -11.15 -8.96 -1.31
CA TYR A 100 -10.16 -9.28 -0.29
C TYR A 100 -8.76 -8.74 -0.64
N LYS A 101 -8.26 -8.94 -1.86
CA LYS A 101 -6.94 -8.43 -2.26
C LYS A 101 -6.89 -6.91 -2.30
N THR A 102 -7.99 -6.27 -2.72
CA THR A 102 -8.14 -4.81 -2.69
C THR A 102 -8.13 -4.28 -1.25
N TYR A 103 -8.80 -4.98 -0.34
CA TYR A 103 -8.76 -4.70 1.08
C TYR A 103 -7.34 -4.82 1.65
N CYS A 104 -6.64 -5.94 1.41
CA CYS A 104 -5.25 -6.12 1.87
C CYS A 104 -4.32 -5.02 1.36
N TYR A 105 -4.44 -4.67 0.08
CA TYR A 105 -3.67 -3.58 -0.51
C TYR A 105 -3.96 -2.25 0.18
N SER A 106 -5.23 -1.92 0.41
CA SER A 106 -5.64 -0.66 1.05
C SER A 106 -5.15 -0.55 2.49
N ILE A 107 -5.28 -1.62 3.28
CA ILE A 107 -4.77 -1.66 4.67
C ILE A 107 -3.26 -1.49 4.69
N ALA A 108 -2.52 -2.19 3.83
CA ALA A 108 -1.08 -2.04 3.77
C ALA A 108 -0.66 -0.63 3.34
N LYS A 109 -1.36 -0.02 2.37
CA LYS A 109 -1.11 1.37 1.96
C LYS A 109 -1.25 2.33 3.15
N LEU A 110 -2.34 2.20 3.91
CA LEU A 110 -2.60 3.02 5.09
C LEU A 110 -1.56 2.79 6.20
N ALA A 111 -1.16 1.54 6.43
CA ALA A 111 -0.15 1.19 7.43
C ALA A 111 1.23 1.79 7.09
N TYR A 112 1.62 1.79 5.82
CA TYR A 112 2.88 2.40 5.37
C TYR A 112 2.85 3.93 5.43
N ILE A 113 1.70 4.56 5.19
CA ILE A 113 1.53 6.01 5.40
C ILE A 113 1.68 6.35 6.89
N SER A 114 1.07 5.56 7.78
CA SER A 114 1.24 5.70 9.23
C SER A 114 2.71 5.52 9.64
N TYR A 115 3.38 4.45 9.18
CA TYR A 115 4.81 4.23 9.42
C TYR A 115 5.67 5.43 8.98
N PHE A 116 5.36 6.04 7.83
CA PHE A 116 6.05 7.23 7.36
C PHE A 116 5.84 8.44 8.28
N ALA A 117 4.63 8.64 8.80
CA ALA A 117 4.33 9.70 9.78
C ALA A 117 5.26 9.61 11.00
N VAL A 118 5.58 8.38 11.43
CA VAL A 118 6.55 8.12 12.50
C VAL A 118 7.98 8.48 12.08
N GLY A 119 8.39 7.97 10.91
CA GLY A 119 9.78 8.03 10.45
C GLY A 119 10.29 9.44 10.21
N LEU A 120 9.41 10.39 9.88
CA LEU A 120 9.77 11.80 9.71
C LEU A 120 10.10 12.53 11.03
N GLY A 121 9.90 11.90 12.20
CA GLY A 121 10.34 12.48 13.47
C GLY A 121 9.67 13.81 13.80
N MET A 122 8.33 13.87 13.66
CA MET A 122 7.54 15.09 13.94
C MET A 122 7.71 15.66 15.36
N THR A 123 8.37 14.93 16.25
CA THR A 123 8.63 15.27 17.65
C THR A 123 9.82 16.23 17.85
N LYS A 124 10.62 16.53 16.82
CA LYS A 124 11.78 17.41 16.92
C LYS A 124 11.76 18.49 15.82
N GLY A 125 11.76 19.77 16.21
CA GLY A 125 11.85 20.91 15.29
C GLY A 125 10.59 21.80 15.23
N ASN A 126 10.57 22.72 14.26
CA ASN A 126 9.44 23.64 14.07
C ASN A 126 8.21 22.88 13.54
N TYR A 127 7.15 22.83 14.33
CA TYR A 127 5.93 22.08 14.03
C TYR A 127 5.25 22.50 12.71
N ILE A 128 5.35 23.77 12.32
CA ILE A 128 4.76 24.28 11.06
C ILE A 128 5.50 23.69 9.86
N ILE A 129 6.84 23.64 9.96
CA ILE A 129 7.70 23.08 8.91
C ILE A 129 7.46 21.57 8.81
N ASN A 130 7.47 20.86 9.94
CA ASN A 130 7.23 19.43 9.99
C ASN A 130 5.84 19.06 9.44
N PHE A 131 4.81 19.83 9.78
CA PHE A 131 3.46 19.65 9.24
C PHE A 131 3.40 19.89 7.73
N SER A 132 4.04 20.95 7.25
CA SER A 132 4.06 21.28 5.82
C SER A 132 4.77 20.20 5.00
N VAL A 133 5.90 19.71 5.49
CA VAL A 133 6.66 18.60 4.88
C VAL A 133 5.82 17.31 4.88
N PHE A 134 5.16 17.00 6.00
CA PHE A 134 4.28 15.83 6.12
C PHE A 134 3.12 15.88 5.11
N LEU A 135 2.39 17.00 5.06
CA LEU A 135 1.27 17.18 4.14
C LEU A 135 1.71 17.06 2.69
N LEU A 136 2.79 17.77 2.32
CA LEU A 136 3.33 17.71 0.96
C LEU A 136 3.77 16.29 0.60
N THR A 137 4.35 15.57 1.54
CA THR A 137 4.78 14.18 1.29
C THR A 137 3.60 13.23 1.10
N ILE A 138 2.53 13.35 1.90
CA ILE A 138 1.30 12.56 1.66
C ILE A 138 0.74 12.82 0.26
N LEU A 139 0.69 14.08 -0.17
CA LEU A 139 0.21 14.44 -1.50
C LEU A 139 1.09 13.81 -2.59
N VAL A 140 2.40 13.85 -2.41
CA VAL A 140 3.36 13.18 -3.32
C VAL A 140 3.12 11.67 -3.34
N PHE A 141 2.93 11.02 -2.19
CA PHE A 141 2.63 9.58 -2.13
C PHE A 141 1.33 9.23 -2.84
N LEU A 142 0.26 9.98 -2.60
CA LEU A 142 -1.02 9.75 -3.27
C LEU A 142 -0.90 9.90 -4.79
N TYR A 143 -0.16 10.92 -5.25
CA TYR A 143 0.14 11.10 -6.66
C TYR A 143 0.96 9.93 -7.24
N LEU A 144 2.00 9.50 -6.53
CA LEU A 144 2.84 8.39 -6.96
C LEU A 144 2.05 7.08 -7.01
N TYR A 145 1.30 6.73 -5.96
CA TYR A 145 0.42 5.56 -5.96
C TYR A 145 -0.49 5.54 -7.18
N ASN A 146 -1.19 6.64 -7.44
CA ASN A 146 -2.09 6.75 -8.59
C ASN A 146 -1.34 6.59 -9.93
N LYS A 147 -0.16 7.22 -10.08
CA LYS A 147 0.65 7.13 -11.30
C LYS A 147 1.16 5.71 -11.54
N VAL A 148 1.63 5.05 -10.49
CA VAL A 148 2.13 3.66 -10.54
C VAL A 148 1.00 2.69 -10.83
N GLU A 149 -0.10 2.77 -10.09
CA GLU A 149 -1.29 1.94 -10.30
C GLU A 149 -1.80 2.06 -11.74
N LYS A 150 -1.94 3.28 -12.24
CA LYS A 150 -2.35 3.54 -13.63
C LYS A 150 -1.41 2.89 -14.64
N ASN A 151 -0.09 2.99 -14.44
CA ASN A 151 0.87 2.38 -15.35
C ASN A 151 0.77 0.86 -15.33
N MET A 152 0.66 0.24 -14.14
CA MET A 152 0.49 -1.21 -14.00
C MET A 152 -0.83 -1.71 -14.62
N ILE A 153 -1.92 -0.95 -14.47
CA ILE A 153 -3.22 -1.25 -15.10
C ILE A 153 -3.09 -1.22 -16.62
N LEU A 154 -2.48 -0.16 -17.18
CA LEU A 154 -2.31 -0.03 -18.63
C LEU A 154 -1.41 -1.13 -19.20
N GLU A 155 -0.33 -1.49 -18.50
CA GLU A 155 0.56 -2.59 -18.90
C GLU A 155 -0.18 -3.93 -18.92
N GLU A 156 -1.02 -4.19 -17.91
CA GLU A 156 -1.82 -5.40 -17.86
C GLU A 156 -2.93 -5.42 -18.92
N ILE A 157 -3.54 -4.26 -19.24
CA ILE A 157 -4.50 -4.15 -20.34
C ILE A 157 -3.82 -4.46 -21.68
N ASN A 158 -2.65 -3.87 -21.93
CA ASN A 158 -1.87 -4.15 -23.14
C ASN A 158 -1.55 -5.64 -23.27
N LYS A 159 -1.10 -6.26 -22.17
CA LYS A 159 -0.77 -7.68 -22.13
C LYS A 159 -1.98 -8.60 -22.30
N THR A 160 -3.09 -8.30 -21.63
CA THR A 160 -4.27 -9.17 -21.60
C THR A 160 -5.10 -9.02 -22.87
N PHE A 161 -5.34 -7.80 -23.32
CA PHE A 161 -6.25 -7.50 -24.45
C PHE A 161 -5.52 -7.10 -25.73
N ASN A 162 -4.20 -7.36 -25.80
CA ASN A 162 -3.33 -7.04 -26.94
C ASN A 162 -3.48 -5.58 -27.43
N GLN A 163 -3.52 -4.64 -26.48
CA GLN A 163 -3.66 -3.20 -26.75
C GLN A 163 -2.27 -2.52 -26.77
N ASN A 164 -2.18 -1.34 -27.39
CA ASN A 164 -0.93 -0.57 -27.54
C ASN A 164 -0.98 0.78 -26.82
N TYR A 165 -1.47 0.81 -25.57
CA TYR A 165 -1.47 2.04 -24.77
C TYR A 165 -0.04 2.46 -24.39
N LYS A 166 0.20 3.78 -24.36
CA LYS A 166 1.48 4.34 -23.93
C LYS A 166 1.68 4.07 -22.43
N THR A 167 2.64 3.20 -22.12
CA THR A 167 3.11 2.92 -20.76
C THR A 167 4.54 3.46 -20.58
N SER A 168 4.90 3.85 -19.36
CA SER A 168 6.27 4.22 -19.03
C SER A 168 7.02 2.96 -18.57
N LYS A 169 7.87 2.43 -19.45
CA LYS A 169 8.76 1.29 -19.11
C LYS A 169 9.79 1.68 -18.05
N GLU A 170 10.27 2.91 -18.10
CA GLU A 170 11.20 3.49 -17.13
C GLU A 170 10.62 3.50 -15.73
N LEU A 171 9.34 3.90 -15.59
CA LEU A 171 8.64 3.86 -14.32
C LEU A 171 8.59 2.41 -13.81
N THR A 172 8.18 1.43 -14.63
CA THR A 172 8.14 0.01 -14.21
C THR A 172 9.50 -0.52 -13.76
N ILE A 173 10.59 -0.16 -14.44
CA ILE A 173 11.96 -0.60 -14.09
C ILE A 173 12.47 0.08 -12.82
N MET A 174 12.33 1.41 -12.73
CA MET A 174 12.73 2.20 -11.56
C MET A 174 12.03 1.71 -10.29
N LEU A 175 10.73 1.41 -10.40
CA LEU A 175 9.91 0.84 -9.36
C LEU A 175 10.39 -0.56 -8.91
N ARG A 176 10.76 -1.43 -9.85
CA ARG A 176 11.24 -2.79 -9.53
C ARG A 176 12.59 -2.79 -8.81
N ILE A 177 13.50 -1.93 -9.26
CA ILE A 177 14.80 -1.72 -8.63
C ILE A 177 14.61 -1.11 -7.24
N SER A 178 13.67 -0.17 -7.09
CA SER A 178 13.41 0.46 -5.80
C SER A 178 12.86 -0.50 -4.73
N GLY A 179 11.97 -1.42 -5.08
CA GLY A 179 11.44 -2.40 -4.13
C GLY A 179 12.54 -3.32 -3.61
N PHE A 180 13.47 -3.72 -4.48
CA PHE A 180 14.63 -4.53 -4.10
C PHE A 180 15.61 -3.76 -3.22
N LEU A 181 15.95 -2.51 -3.58
CA LEU A 181 16.81 -1.64 -2.80
C LEU A 181 16.22 -1.30 -1.42
N ALA A 182 14.91 -1.07 -1.33
CA ALA A 182 14.24 -0.79 -0.06
C ALA A 182 14.32 -1.99 0.90
N VAL A 183 14.15 -3.22 0.39
CA VAL A 183 14.32 -4.44 1.21
C VAL A 183 15.77 -4.58 1.70
N ILE A 184 16.75 -4.38 0.83
CA ILE A 184 18.18 -4.41 1.21
C ILE A 184 18.49 -3.35 2.25
N ALA A 185 17.99 -2.12 2.08
CA ALA A 185 18.22 -1.03 3.01
C ALA A 185 17.57 -1.28 4.38
N LEU A 186 16.34 -1.81 4.40
CA LEU A 186 15.66 -2.18 5.65
C LEU A 186 16.40 -3.31 6.37
N VAL A 187 16.79 -4.36 5.66
CA VAL A 187 17.58 -5.47 6.24
C VAL A 187 18.93 -4.96 6.73
N GLY A 188 19.62 -4.12 5.95
CA GLY A 188 20.90 -3.51 6.32
C GLY A 188 20.79 -2.60 7.54
N MET A 189 19.74 -1.77 7.64
CA MET A 189 19.50 -0.93 8.81
C MET A 189 19.17 -1.73 10.07
N GLN A 190 18.34 -2.78 9.97
CA GLN A 190 18.05 -3.62 11.12
C GLN A 190 19.28 -4.45 11.53
N PHE A 191 20.03 -4.96 10.56
CA PHE A 191 21.30 -5.63 10.80
C PHE A 191 22.31 -4.70 11.49
N TYR A 192 22.44 -3.45 11.03
CA TYR A 192 23.26 -2.44 11.69
C TYR A 192 22.79 -2.15 13.12
N ARG A 193 21.48 -1.97 13.35
CA ARG A 193 20.94 -1.72 14.70
C ARG A 193 21.20 -2.89 15.65
N MET A 194 21.02 -4.12 15.19
CA MET A 194 21.24 -5.33 15.99
C MET A 194 22.73 -5.59 16.26
N ASN A 195 23.61 -5.22 15.33
CA ASN A 195 25.06 -5.43 15.45
C ASN A 195 25.82 -4.14 15.78
N LYS A 196 25.12 -3.08 16.22
CA LYS A 196 25.70 -1.77 16.49
C LYS A 196 26.87 -1.88 17.47
N SER A 197 26.73 -2.71 18.50
CA SER A 197 27.76 -2.97 19.52
C SER A 197 29.04 -3.62 18.98
N TRP A 198 28.97 -4.33 17.85
CA TRP A 198 30.12 -5.00 17.23
C TRP A 198 30.79 -4.12 16.15
N ILE A 199 30.03 -3.22 15.52
CA ILE A 199 30.48 -2.37 14.41
C ILE A 199 31.10 -1.05 14.91
N MET A 200 30.59 -0.51 16.02
CA MET A 200 31.02 0.76 16.58
C MET A 200 32.51 0.78 17.02
N PRO A 201 33.08 -0.29 17.59
CA PRO A 201 34.51 -0.36 17.89
C PRO A 201 35.42 -0.42 16.66
N LEU A 202 34.92 -0.94 15.52
CA LEU A 202 35.68 -1.11 14.28
C LEU A 202 35.79 0.17 13.45
N THR A 203 34.90 1.14 13.68
CA THR A 203 34.80 2.37 12.88
C THR A 203 35.49 3.57 13.52
N GLY A 204 36.03 3.43 14.74
CA GLY A 204 36.75 4.49 15.45
C GLY A 204 35.93 5.76 15.71
N ALA A 205 34.60 5.69 15.59
CA ALA A 205 33.72 6.84 15.68
C ALA A 205 33.49 7.23 17.15
N ASN A 206 34.20 8.26 17.61
CA ASN A 206 33.88 8.97 18.85
C ASN A 206 32.48 9.59 18.73
N GLU A 207 31.65 9.42 19.76
CA GLU A 207 30.26 9.91 19.84
C GLU A 207 30.11 11.45 19.83
N ALA A 208 31.22 12.18 19.67
CA ALA A 208 31.27 13.64 19.67
C ALA A 208 31.71 14.17 18.30
N ALA A 209 30.89 13.97 17.27
CA ALA A 209 30.97 14.75 16.04
C ALA A 209 29.62 15.43 15.82
N THR A 210 29.63 16.73 16.11
CA THR A 210 28.61 17.73 15.81
C THR A 210 27.87 17.47 14.50
N SER A 211 26.54 17.50 14.56
CA SER A 211 25.63 17.54 13.41
C SER A 211 26.14 18.53 12.36
N SER A 212 26.72 18.00 11.30
CA SER A 212 27.17 18.80 10.17
C SER A 212 25.99 18.98 9.21
N VAL A 213 25.90 20.14 8.56
CA VAL A 213 24.93 20.39 7.47
C VAL A 213 25.01 19.29 6.38
N LEU A 214 26.16 18.61 6.26
CA LEU A 214 26.38 17.45 5.40
C LEU A 214 25.58 16.21 5.85
N ASP A 215 25.48 15.93 7.14
CA ASP A 215 24.70 14.79 7.66
C ASP A 215 23.20 15.00 7.45
N ASP A 216 22.72 16.23 7.66
CA ASP A 216 21.33 16.62 7.37
C ASP A 216 21.05 16.58 5.86
N MET A 217 21.99 17.03 5.02
CA MET A 217 21.88 16.91 3.56
C MET A 217 21.87 15.45 3.10
N ILE A 218 22.70 14.58 3.66
CA ILE A 218 22.72 13.14 3.34
C ILE A 218 21.40 12.51 3.78
N GLY A 219 20.89 12.85 4.96
CA GLY A 219 19.58 12.42 5.46
C GLY A 219 18.43 12.84 4.56
N ILE A 220 18.44 14.06 4.03
CA ILE A 220 17.39 14.56 3.14
C ILE A 220 17.53 13.95 1.73
N VAL A 221 18.74 13.94 1.17
CA VAL A 221 19.02 13.49 -0.21
C VAL A 221 18.86 11.97 -0.35
N PHE A 222 19.17 11.18 0.67
CA PHE A 222 19.01 9.73 0.62
C PHE A 222 17.78 9.23 1.39
N GLY A 223 17.45 9.83 2.53
CA GLY A 223 16.34 9.39 3.38
C GLY A 223 14.97 9.69 2.78
N VAL A 224 14.76 10.86 2.15
CA VAL A 224 13.47 11.19 1.52
C VAL A 224 13.18 10.28 0.31
N PRO A 225 14.11 10.07 -0.63
CA PRO A 225 13.93 9.07 -1.68
C PRO A 225 13.73 7.66 -1.12
N LEU A 226 14.51 7.24 -0.12
CA LEU A 226 14.35 5.91 0.46
C LEU A 226 12.97 5.70 1.09
N LEU A 227 12.45 6.69 1.81
CA LEU A 227 11.09 6.67 2.37
C LEU A 227 10.02 6.67 1.27
N LEU A 228 10.22 7.43 0.19
CA LEU A 228 9.38 7.37 -1.02
C LEU A 228 9.35 5.96 -1.63
N LEU A 229 10.47 5.24 -1.63
CA LEU A 229 10.53 3.86 -2.13
C LEU A 229 9.84 2.87 -1.19
N ILE A 230 10.06 3.01 0.12
CA ILE A 230 9.46 2.15 1.15
C ILE A 230 7.93 2.27 1.10
N THR A 231 7.39 3.48 0.97
CA THR A 231 5.94 3.67 0.91
C THR A 231 5.30 3.06 -0.34
N LEU A 232 6.02 2.86 -1.44
CA LEU A 232 5.50 2.19 -2.63
C LEU A 232 5.51 0.64 -2.54
N ILE A 233 6.13 0.06 -1.51
CA ILE A 233 6.20 -1.40 -1.30
C ILE A 233 4.82 -2.08 -1.38
N PRO A 234 3.76 -1.60 -0.70
CA PRO A 234 2.42 -2.19 -0.80
C PRO A 234 1.93 -2.31 -2.24
N THR A 235 2.22 -1.32 -3.09
CA THR A 235 1.79 -1.33 -4.49
C THR A 235 2.53 -2.40 -5.28
N PHE A 236 3.80 -2.68 -5.01
CA PHE A 236 4.51 -3.75 -5.72
C PHE A 236 4.07 -5.15 -5.33
N PHE A 237 3.93 -5.40 -4.03
CA PHE A 237 3.70 -6.76 -3.55
C PHE A 237 2.22 -7.12 -3.52
N LEU A 238 1.35 -6.14 -3.23
CA LEU A 238 -0.06 -6.39 -2.92
C LEU A 238 -1.01 -5.90 -4.01
N PHE A 239 -0.66 -4.86 -4.79
CA PHE A 239 -1.51 -4.43 -5.92
C PHE A 239 -1.40 -5.44 -7.08
N LYS A 240 -2.46 -6.21 -7.28
CA LYS A 240 -2.55 -7.21 -8.36
C LYS A 240 -3.30 -6.61 -9.55
N ALA A 241 -2.57 -5.94 -10.44
CA ALA A 241 -3.13 -5.31 -11.64
C ALA A 241 -3.93 -6.30 -12.52
N ASN A 242 -3.44 -7.54 -12.67
CA ASN A 242 -4.16 -8.64 -13.32
C ASN A 242 -5.56 -8.85 -12.74
N LEU A 243 -5.63 -9.07 -11.42
CA LEU A 243 -6.88 -9.30 -10.71
C LEU A 243 -7.80 -8.07 -10.77
N PHE A 244 -7.22 -6.88 -10.72
CA PHE A 244 -7.95 -5.61 -10.81
C PHE A 244 -8.59 -5.41 -12.18
N VAL A 245 -7.80 -5.55 -13.24
CA VAL A 245 -8.29 -5.42 -14.62
C VAL A 245 -9.39 -6.45 -14.84
N ARG A 246 -9.10 -7.74 -14.61
CA ARG A 246 -10.07 -8.83 -14.78
C ARG A 246 -11.33 -8.62 -13.95
N GLY A 247 -11.19 -8.28 -12.67
CA GLY A 247 -12.31 -8.03 -11.77
C GLY A 247 -13.22 -6.92 -12.30
N LYS A 248 -12.64 -5.85 -12.83
CA LYS A 248 -13.40 -4.73 -13.41
C LYS A 248 -14.05 -5.05 -14.75
N VAL A 249 -13.42 -5.89 -15.59
CA VAL A 249 -14.06 -6.38 -16.82
C VAL A 249 -15.25 -7.29 -16.50
N ILE A 250 -15.06 -8.22 -15.55
CA ILE A 250 -16.11 -9.14 -15.11
C ILE A 250 -17.24 -8.36 -14.45
N GLU A 251 -16.95 -7.34 -13.64
CA GLU A 251 -17.94 -6.44 -13.05
C GLU A 251 -18.78 -5.72 -14.13
N LYS A 252 -18.12 -5.24 -15.21
CA LYS A 252 -18.78 -4.54 -16.31
C LYS A 252 -19.73 -5.44 -17.11
N TYR A 253 -19.36 -6.71 -17.33
CA TYR A 253 -20.12 -7.68 -18.11
C TYR A 253 -20.64 -8.85 -17.24
N ALA A 254 -21.05 -8.53 -16.01
CA ALA A 254 -21.31 -9.52 -14.96
C ALA A 254 -22.30 -10.61 -15.36
N GLU A 255 -23.42 -10.24 -15.97
CA GLU A 255 -24.48 -11.17 -16.33
C GLU A 255 -24.07 -12.11 -17.47
N GLU A 256 -23.27 -11.61 -18.40
CA GLU A 256 -22.80 -12.37 -19.55
C GLU A 256 -21.76 -13.41 -19.13
N PHE A 257 -20.87 -13.04 -18.21
CA PHE A 257 -19.92 -13.98 -17.60
C PHE A 257 -20.63 -14.99 -16.69
N ARG A 258 -21.64 -14.58 -15.93
CA ARG A 258 -22.43 -15.50 -15.09
C ARG A 258 -23.05 -16.61 -15.92
N ARG A 259 -23.66 -16.28 -17.07
CA ARG A 259 -24.27 -17.26 -18.00
C ARG A 259 -23.28 -18.28 -18.57
N THR A 260 -22.00 -17.93 -18.65
CA THR A 260 -20.94 -18.85 -19.10
C THR A 260 -20.39 -19.74 -17.98
N THR A 261 -20.92 -19.62 -16.76
CA THR A 261 -20.45 -20.31 -15.57
C THR A 261 -21.58 -21.11 -14.92
N ASN A 262 -21.22 -22.02 -14.01
CA ASN A 262 -22.19 -22.80 -13.24
C ASN A 262 -22.69 -22.08 -11.97
N PHE A 263 -22.42 -20.78 -11.83
CA PHE A 263 -22.81 -20.02 -10.66
C PHE A 263 -24.28 -19.61 -10.73
N THR A 264 -25.02 -19.89 -9.66
CA THR A 264 -26.38 -19.40 -9.49
C THR A 264 -26.41 -17.87 -9.34
N GLU A 265 -27.57 -17.24 -9.60
CA GLU A 265 -27.74 -15.80 -9.36
C GLU A 265 -27.44 -15.41 -7.91
N LYS A 266 -27.85 -16.27 -6.97
CA LYS A 266 -27.58 -16.13 -5.53
C LYS A 266 -26.09 -16.24 -5.19
N GLU A 267 -25.36 -17.18 -5.78
CA GLU A 267 -23.90 -17.29 -5.57
C GLU A 267 -23.13 -16.12 -6.19
N TRP A 268 -23.67 -15.55 -7.27
CA TRP A 268 -23.06 -14.42 -7.96
C TRP A 268 -23.35 -13.12 -7.20
N TYR A 269 -24.61 -12.73 -7.07
CA TYR A 269 -24.96 -11.42 -6.51
C TYR A 269 -25.16 -11.42 -4.99
N GLY A 270 -25.27 -12.59 -4.35
CA GLY A 270 -25.65 -12.73 -2.95
C GLY A 270 -27.15 -12.91 -2.76
N GLU A 271 -27.56 -13.01 -1.49
CA GLU A 271 -28.96 -12.84 -1.11
C GLU A 271 -29.29 -11.34 -1.22
N LYS A 272 -30.33 -11.01 -2.00
CA LYS A 272 -30.90 -9.66 -2.04
C LYS A 272 -31.83 -9.45 -0.86
#